data_AF-A0A8B9LIB9-F1
#
_entry.id   AF-A0A8B9LIB9-F1
#
_cell.length_a   1.000
_cell.length_b   1.000
_cell.length_c   1.000
_cell.angle_alpha   90.00
_cell.angle_beta   90.00
_cell.angle_gamma   90.00
#
_symmetry.space_group_name_H-M   'P 1'
#
loop_
_entity.id
_entity.type
_entity.pdbx_description
1 polymer ?
#
loop_
_entity_poly.entity_id
_entity_poly.type
_entity_poly.pdbx_seq_one_letter_code
_entity_poly.pdbx_strand_id
1 'polypeptide(L)'
;IVRLQAGQIGCLCLLFHHCLEVSEQADISLPYFDRLDTPLPDRPYQDSLSAAEKSLKQKEKGPWTSLSNEEKLALYRIMFKETYAEMKRPTGEWKTVVAGILFFMGATGLVVLWQRYYVYPPHPPSFDEEWQAKQVKRMLDMRINPVEGFSSKWDYEKGQWK
;
A
#
# COMPACT_ATOMS: atom_id res chain seq x y z
N ILE A 1 -6.07 52.31 8.25
CA ILE A 1 -7.55 52.29 8.16
C ILE A 1 -7.84 51.61 6.83
N VAL A 2 -8.04 50.29 6.75
CA VAL A 2 -9.20 49.54 7.26
C VAL A 2 -8.74 48.16 7.75
N ARG A 3 -9.14 47.81 8.99
CA ARG A 3 -9.07 46.47 9.57
C ARG A 3 -9.98 45.54 8.76
N LEU A 4 -9.45 44.46 8.20
CA LEU A 4 -10.27 43.31 7.83
C LEU A 4 -10.37 42.41 9.06
N GLN A 5 -11.53 42.47 9.73
CA GLN A 5 -11.91 41.55 10.80
C GLN A 5 -12.01 40.13 10.23
N ALA A 6 -11.27 39.20 10.82
CA ALA A 6 -11.54 37.78 10.69
C ALA A 6 -12.93 37.51 11.30
N GLY A 7 -13.89 37.25 10.41
CA GLY A 7 -15.27 36.91 10.75
C GLY A 7 -15.36 35.52 11.36
N GLN A 8 -15.73 35.52 12.62
CA GLN A 8 -16.31 34.44 13.42
C GLN A 8 -17.37 33.66 12.62
N ILE A 9 -17.07 32.42 12.23
CA ILE A 9 -18.10 31.49 11.70
C ILE A 9 -18.50 30.56 12.83
N GLY A 10 -19.75 30.72 13.23
CA GLY A 10 -20.37 30.09 14.38
C GLY A 10 -20.56 28.58 14.25
N CYS A 11 -20.43 27.97 15.43
CA CYS A 11 -20.90 26.68 15.89
C CYS A 11 -22.16 26.15 15.17
N LEU A 12 -22.05 25.00 14.51
CA LEU A 12 -23.16 24.09 14.28
C LEU A 12 -22.91 22.83 15.10
N CYS A 13 -23.66 22.70 16.19
CA CYS A 13 -23.54 21.60 17.15
C CYS A 13 -24.40 20.43 16.68
N LEU A 14 -23.78 19.37 16.15
CA LEU A 14 -24.40 18.05 15.96
C LEU A 14 -23.44 16.96 16.46
N LEU A 15 -23.67 16.54 17.71
CA LEU A 15 -23.47 15.19 18.24
C LEU A 15 -22.16 14.45 17.91
N PHE A 16 -20.98 14.99 18.25
CA PHE A 16 -19.82 14.17 18.61
C PHE A 16 -18.93 14.95 19.59
N HIS A 17 -18.80 14.45 20.81
CA HIS A 17 -17.90 14.98 21.86
C HIS A 17 -16.45 14.53 21.58
N HIS A 18 -15.96 14.76 20.37
CA HIS A 18 -14.53 14.73 20.09
C HIS A 18 -14.10 16.20 20.03
N CYS A 19 -13.35 16.64 21.04
CA CYS A 19 -12.63 17.90 20.97
C CYS A 19 -11.71 17.81 19.75
N LEU A 20 -12.16 18.39 18.64
CA LEU A 20 -11.32 18.63 17.47
C LEU A 20 -10.40 19.78 17.89
N GLU A 21 -9.19 19.43 18.36
CA GLU A 21 -8.09 20.37 18.25
C GLU A 21 -7.99 20.76 16.77
N VAL A 22 -8.41 21.98 16.47
CA VAL A 22 -8.19 22.58 15.16
C VAL A 22 -6.68 22.78 15.06
N SER A 23 -6.00 21.91 14.32
CA SER A 23 -4.60 22.13 13.97
C SER A 23 -4.54 23.43 13.17
N GLU A 24 -3.85 24.44 13.69
CA GLU A 24 -3.48 25.65 12.96
C GLU A 24 -2.86 25.24 11.61
N GLN A 25 -3.19 25.93 10.51
CA GLN A 25 -2.55 25.68 9.22
C GLN A 25 -1.03 25.82 9.41
N ALA A 26 -0.33 24.70 9.47
CA ALA A 26 1.10 24.68 9.67
C ALA A 26 1.79 25.46 8.54
N ASP A 27 2.81 26.23 8.90
CA ASP A 27 3.73 26.82 7.96
C ASP A 27 4.39 25.68 7.14
N ILE A 28 3.90 25.50 5.91
CA ILE A 28 4.34 24.45 4.97
C ILE A 28 5.77 24.65 4.48
N SER A 29 6.41 25.79 4.78
CA SER A 29 7.79 26.05 4.35
C SER A 29 8.80 25.10 5.01
N LEU A 30 8.52 24.62 6.24
CA LEU A 30 9.36 23.68 6.98
C LEU A 30 8.49 22.67 7.76
N PRO A 31 8.06 21.55 7.15
CA PRO A 31 7.23 20.57 7.83
C PRO A 31 8.05 19.64 8.74
N TYR A 32 7.45 19.21 9.85
CA TYR A 32 8.02 18.18 10.73
C TYR A 32 7.78 16.78 10.17
N PHE A 33 8.78 15.90 10.21
CA PHE A 33 8.64 14.49 9.84
C PHE A 33 9.45 13.57 10.74
N ASP A 34 8.84 12.49 11.22
CA ASP A 34 9.56 11.35 11.81
C ASP A 34 10.10 10.46 10.69
N ARG A 35 11.42 10.43 10.53
CA ARG A 35 12.09 9.68 9.46
C ARG A 35 13.28 8.89 9.96
N LEU A 36 13.38 7.62 9.56
CA LEU A 36 14.46 6.75 10.02
C LEU A 36 15.83 7.18 9.48
N ASP A 37 15.86 7.76 8.29
CA ASP A 37 17.03 8.30 7.60
C ASP A 37 17.48 9.66 8.16
N THR A 38 16.56 10.42 8.76
CA THR A 38 16.84 11.73 9.37
C THR A 38 16.47 11.69 10.86
N PRO A 39 17.35 11.15 11.73
CA PRO A 39 17.09 10.97 13.16
C PRO A 39 16.79 12.28 13.91
N LEU A 40 17.32 13.40 13.40
CA LEU A 40 17.24 14.72 14.01
C LEU A 40 16.48 15.63 13.04
N PRO A 41 15.18 15.90 13.28
CA PRO A 41 14.40 16.77 12.43
C PRO A 41 14.84 18.23 12.58
N ASP A 42 14.63 19.04 11.54
CA ASP A 42 15.03 20.45 11.51
C ASP A 42 14.27 21.34 12.51
N ARG A 43 13.12 20.86 12.98
CA ARG A 43 12.26 21.54 13.96
C ARG A 43 11.72 20.55 15.01
N PRO A 44 11.37 21.02 16.23
CA PRO A 44 10.71 20.18 17.21
C PRO A 44 9.30 19.77 16.76
N TYR A 45 8.79 18.67 17.32
CA TYR A 45 7.40 18.29 17.12
C TYR A 45 6.43 19.36 17.65
N GLN A 46 6.71 19.91 18.83
CA GLN A 46 5.86 20.89 19.48
C GLN A 46 6.46 22.30 19.38
N ASP A 47 5.78 23.19 18.65
CA ASP A 47 6.21 24.57 18.44
C ASP A 47 5.85 25.48 19.62
N SER A 48 4.65 25.30 20.18
CA SER A 48 4.14 26.10 21.30
C SER A 48 4.22 25.34 22.62
N LEU A 49 5.05 25.84 23.54
CA LEU A 49 5.24 25.25 24.85
C LEU A 49 4.35 25.93 25.91
N SER A 50 3.71 25.11 26.74
CA SER A 50 3.03 25.53 27.97
C SER A 50 4.01 26.10 29.00
N ALA A 51 3.50 26.76 30.04
CA ALA A 51 4.34 27.30 31.11
C ALA A 51 5.18 26.22 31.82
N ALA A 52 4.59 25.02 32.02
CA ALA A 52 5.29 23.88 32.61
C ALA A 52 6.42 23.37 31.72
N GLU A 53 6.18 23.23 30.41
CA GLU A 53 7.19 22.77 29.45
C GLU A 53 8.31 23.80 29.26
N LYS A 54 8.00 25.09 29.31
CA LYS A 54 9.02 26.16 29.33
C LYS A 54 9.92 26.08 30.56
N SER A 55 9.34 25.81 31.74
CA SER A 55 10.10 25.57 32.97
C SER A 55 10.99 24.33 32.84
N LEU A 56 10.45 23.25 32.26
CA LEU A 56 11.20 22.03 31.99
C LEU A 56 12.37 22.25 31.02
N LYS A 57 12.16 23.02 29.95
CA LYS A 57 13.22 23.47 29.02
C LYS A 57 14.29 24.32 29.69
N GLN A 58 13.94 25.08 30.74
CA GLN A 58 14.93 25.81 31.51
C GLN A 58 15.73 24.87 32.42
N LYS A 59 15.09 23.84 33.00
CA LYS A 59 15.74 22.79 33.80
C LYS A 59 16.66 21.90 32.95
N GLU A 60 16.32 21.67 31.68
CA GLU A 60 17.13 20.92 30.69
C GLU A 60 18.56 21.47 30.53
N LYS A 61 18.76 22.78 30.74
CA LYS A 61 20.08 23.45 30.67
C LYS A 61 21.03 23.07 31.81
N GLY A 62 20.51 22.46 32.89
CA GLY A 62 21.28 21.99 34.04
C GLY A 62 21.78 20.55 33.89
N PRO A 63 22.30 19.94 34.98
CA PRO A 63 22.77 18.56 34.95
C PRO A 63 21.61 17.57 34.83
N TRP A 64 21.66 16.68 33.83
CA TRP A 64 20.61 15.69 33.53
C TRP A 64 20.47 14.58 34.59
N THR A 65 21.41 14.48 35.52
CA THR A 65 21.31 13.64 36.73
C THR A 65 20.22 14.12 37.69
N SER A 66 19.83 15.40 37.61
CA SER A 66 18.75 16.01 38.42
C SER A 66 17.34 15.88 37.83
N LEU A 67 17.24 15.33 36.61
CA LEU A 67 15.97 15.11 35.92
C LEU A 67 15.41 13.72 36.25
N SER A 68 14.11 13.67 36.54
CA SER A 68 13.39 12.40 36.69
C SER A 68 13.22 11.70 35.33
N ASN A 69 12.84 10.41 35.35
CA ASN A 69 12.64 9.67 34.11
C ASN A 69 11.43 10.21 33.31
N GLU A 70 10.40 10.67 34.00
CA GLU A 70 9.20 11.27 33.42
C GLU A 70 9.54 12.62 32.77
N GLU A 71 10.38 13.44 33.40
CA GLU A 71 10.86 14.71 32.85
C GLU A 71 11.67 14.50 31.57
N LYS A 72 12.52 13.47 31.52
CA LYS A 72 13.26 13.09 30.30
C LYS A 72 12.33 12.63 29.18
N LEU A 73 11.30 11.85 29.52
CA LEU A 73 10.31 11.40 28.54
C LEU A 73 9.45 12.56 28.02
N ALA A 74 9.10 13.52 28.87
CA ALA A 74 8.40 14.73 28.48
C ALA A 74 9.25 15.58 27.53
N LEU A 75 10.54 15.79 27.83
CA LEU A 75 11.48 16.44 26.91
C LEU A 75 11.58 15.73 25.57
N TYR A 76 11.57 14.38 25.58
CA TYR A 76 11.56 13.59 24.36
C TYR A 76 10.30 13.84 23.53
N ARG A 77 9.11 13.81 24.14
CA ARG A 77 7.83 14.03 23.42
C ARG A 77 7.61 15.47 22.94
N ILE A 78 8.32 16.45 23.51
CA ILE A 78 8.37 17.83 22.98
C ILE A 78 9.15 17.88 21.66
N MET A 79 10.29 17.18 21.58
CA MET A 79 11.16 17.18 20.40
C MET A 79 10.69 16.20 19.32
N PHE A 80 10.23 15.01 19.73
CA PHE A 80 9.91 13.88 18.88
C PHE A 80 8.47 13.43 19.05
N LYS A 81 7.76 13.22 17.95
CA LYS A 81 6.40 12.69 18.01
C LYS A 81 6.42 11.19 18.25
N GLU A 82 7.16 10.44 17.43
CA GLU A 82 7.23 8.97 17.50
C GLU A 82 8.61 8.48 17.92
N THR A 83 8.64 7.39 18.67
CA THR A 83 9.89 6.66 18.93
C THR A 83 10.29 5.80 17.74
N TYR A 84 11.58 5.46 17.63
CA TYR A 84 12.06 4.52 16.61
C TYR A 84 11.32 3.17 16.63
N ALA A 85 10.83 2.72 17.79
CA ALA A 85 10.04 1.50 17.91
C ALA A 85 8.60 1.68 17.37
N GLU A 86 7.99 2.84 17.60
CA GLU A 86 6.68 3.21 17.05
C GLU A 86 6.75 3.35 15.54
N MET A 87 7.76 4.06 15.01
CA MET A 87 7.97 4.24 13.57
C MET A 87 8.23 2.91 12.83
N LYS A 88 8.91 1.96 13.47
CA LYS A 88 9.20 0.63 12.92
C LYS A 88 8.08 -0.37 13.15
N ARG A 89 6.96 0.02 13.77
CA ARG A 89 5.86 -0.89 14.06
C ARG A 89 5.31 -1.46 12.73
N PRO A 90 5.33 -2.78 12.54
CA PRO A 90 4.81 -3.38 11.31
C PRO A 90 3.29 -3.22 11.25
N THR A 91 2.77 -2.95 10.05
CA THR A 91 1.32 -2.87 9.78
C THR A 91 0.81 -4.15 9.11
N GLY A 92 -0.49 -4.42 9.27
CA GLY A 92 -1.16 -5.55 8.62
C GLY A 92 -1.71 -5.24 7.22
N GLU A 93 -1.41 -4.07 6.67
CA GLU A 93 -2.01 -3.54 5.43
C GLU A 93 -1.75 -4.42 4.20
N TRP A 94 -0.61 -5.12 4.16
CA TRP A 94 -0.33 -6.07 3.07
C TRP A 94 -1.43 -7.13 2.92
N LYS A 95 -2.10 -7.52 4.02
CA LYS A 95 -3.19 -8.50 4.00
C LYS A 95 -4.41 -7.94 3.27
N THR A 96 -4.76 -6.68 3.51
CA THR A 96 -5.90 -6.04 2.83
C THR A 96 -5.61 -5.81 1.36
N VAL A 97 -4.36 -5.43 1.02
CA VAL A 97 -3.91 -5.31 -0.38
C VAL A 97 -4.01 -6.65 -1.10
N VAL A 98 -3.46 -7.72 -0.53
CA VAL A 98 -3.52 -9.08 -1.13
C VAL A 98 -4.97 -9.57 -1.26
N ALA A 99 -5.79 -9.35 -0.23
CA ALA A 99 -7.21 -9.70 -0.27
C ALA A 99 -7.95 -8.97 -1.39
N GLY A 100 -7.69 -7.67 -1.58
CA GLY A 100 -8.26 -6.88 -2.66
C GLY A 100 -7.85 -7.42 -4.04
N ILE A 101 -6.57 -7.72 -4.24
CA ILE A 101 -6.06 -8.30 -5.49
C ILE A 101 -6.76 -9.62 -5.81
N LEU A 102 -6.83 -10.55 -4.85
CA LEU A 102 -7.49 -11.85 -5.03
C LEU A 102 -8.99 -11.71 -5.30
N PHE A 103 -9.66 -10.77 -4.62
CA PHE A 103 -11.08 -10.50 -4.83
C PHE A 103 -11.36 -10.07 -6.28
N PHE A 104 -10.59 -9.11 -6.81
CA PHE A 104 -10.81 -8.64 -8.19
C PHE A 104 -10.38 -9.66 -9.24
N MET A 105 -9.34 -10.48 -8.99
CA MET A 105 -9.01 -11.60 -9.86
C MET A 105 -10.13 -12.65 -9.88
N GLY A 106 -10.69 -12.99 -8.72
CA GLY A 106 -11.84 -13.89 -8.61
C GLY A 106 -13.07 -13.35 -9.33
N ALA A 107 -13.40 -12.07 -9.12
CA ALA A 107 -14.51 -11.40 -9.82
C ALA A 107 -14.30 -11.40 -11.34
N THR A 108 -13.08 -11.15 -11.82
CA THR A 108 -12.73 -11.23 -13.25
C THR A 108 -12.95 -12.64 -13.79
N GLY A 109 -12.56 -13.68 -13.03
CA GLY A 109 -12.83 -15.07 -13.39
C GLY A 109 -14.32 -15.38 -13.54
N LEU A 110 -15.17 -14.84 -12.66
CA LEU A 110 -16.63 -14.98 -12.77
C LEU A 110 -17.19 -14.31 -14.03
N VAL A 111 -16.68 -13.13 -14.39
CA VAL A 111 -17.07 -12.44 -15.63
C VAL A 111 -16.70 -13.27 -16.85
N VAL A 112 -15.50 -13.87 -16.89
CA VAL A 112 -15.06 -14.74 -17.99
C VAL A 112 -15.93 -15.99 -18.10
N LEU A 113 -16.30 -16.61 -16.96
CA LEU A 113 -17.21 -17.75 -16.95
C LEU A 113 -18.60 -17.39 -17.50
N TRP A 114 -19.13 -16.22 -17.11
CA TRP A 114 -20.39 -15.71 -17.66
C TRP A 114 -20.30 -15.49 -19.18
N GLN A 115 -19.23 -14.87 -19.67
CA GLN A 115 -18.99 -14.70 -21.11
C GLN A 115 -18.93 -16.05 -21.83
N ARG A 116 -18.27 -17.05 -21.24
CA ARG A 116 -18.12 -18.38 -21.83
C ARG A 116 -19.44 -19.14 -21.98
N TYR A 117 -20.39 -18.92 -21.08
CA TYR A 117 -21.68 -19.60 -21.09
C TYR A 117 -22.74 -18.86 -21.93
N TYR A 118 -22.77 -17.53 -21.87
CA TYR A 118 -23.87 -16.75 -22.45
C TYR A 118 -23.50 -15.93 -23.69
N VAL A 119 -22.21 -15.63 -23.91
CA VAL A 119 -21.78 -14.69 -24.96
C VAL A 119 -21.05 -15.41 -26.10
N TYR A 120 -20.14 -16.33 -25.79
CA TYR A 120 -19.33 -16.97 -26.82
C TYR A 120 -20.12 -18.03 -27.62
N PRO A 121 -20.03 -18.03 -28.96
CA PRO A 121 -20.62 -19.06 -29.81
C PRO A 121 -19.95 -20.42 -29.56
N PRO A 122 -20.57 -21.53 -30.03
CA PRO A 122 -19.91 -22.83 -30.03
C PRO A 122 -18.58 -22.77 -30.79
N HIS A 123 -17.61 -23.59 -30.37
CA HIS A 123 -16.33 -23.70 -31.06
C HIS A 123 -16.55 -24.23 -32.49
N PRO A 124 -15.67 -23.86 -33.45
CA PRO A 124 -15.81 -24.37 -34.80
C PRO A 124 -15.50 -25.88 -34.84
N PRO A 125 -16.11 -26.67 -35.75
CA PRO A 125 -15.93 -28.12 -35.81
C PRO A 125 -14.48 -28.61 -35.93
N SER A 126 -13.56 -27.74 -36.36
CA SER A 126 -12.13 -28.05 -36.41
C SER A 126 -11.49 -28.32 -35.04
N PHE A 127 -12.16 -27.96 -33.95
CA PHE A 127 -11.71 -28.25 -32.58
C PHE A 127 -12.29 -29.55 -32.02
N ASP A 128 -13.13 -30.26 -32.78
CA ASP A 128 -13.60 -31.58 -32.38
C ASP A 128 -12.45 -32.59 -32.41
N GLU A 129 -12.45 -33.55 -31.48
CA GLU A 129 -11.32 -34.47 -31.27
C GLU A 129 -10.93 -35.26 -32.53
N GLU A 130 -11.91 -35.70 -33.31
CA GLU A 130 -11.67 -36.43 -34.56
C GLU A 130 -10.95 -35.56 -35.60
N TRP A 131 -11.38 -34.30 -35.73
CA TRP A 131 -10.75 -33.35 -36.64
C TRP A 131 -9.35 -33.01 -36.19
N GLN A 132 -9.16 -32.76 -34.89
CA GLN A 132 -7.83 -32.54 -34.31
C GLN A 132 -6.90 -33.73 -34.57
N ALA A 133 -7.36 -34.97 -34.37
CA ALA A 133 -6.57 -36.17 -34.64
C ALA A 133 -6.20 -36.29 -36.13
N LYS A 134 -7.13 -36.02 -37.04
CA LYS A 134 -6.87 -35.97 -38.49
C LYS A 134 -5.87 -34.88 -38.86
N GLN A 135 -5.99 -33.69 -38.25
CA GLN A 135 -5.05 -32.60 -38.45
C GLN A 135 -3.65 -32.96 -37.93
N VAL A 136 -3.53 -33.50 -36.72
CA VAL A 136 -2.26 -33.96 -36.14
C VAL A 136 -1.60 -34.99 -37.06
N LYS A 137 -2.35 -35.99 -37.52
CA LYS A 137 -1.84 -36.98 -38.47
C LYS A 137 -1.31 -36.32 -39.75
N ARG A 138 -2.09 -35.43 -40.36
CA ARG A 138 -1.66 -34.68 -41.55
C ARG A 138 -0.39 -33.86 -41.29
N MET A 139 -0.27 -33.22 -40.13
CA MET A 139 0.90 -32.42 -39.75
C MET A 139 2.16 -33.29 -39.62
N LEU A 140 2.02 -34.50 -39.09
CA LEU A 140 3.10 -35.50 -38.99
C LEU A 140 3.46 -36.06 -40.37
N ASP A 141 2.46 -36.39 -41.20
CA ASP A 141 2.67 -36.87 -42.57
C ASP A 141 3.43 -35.82 -43.41
N MET A 142 3.11 -34.54 -43.21
CA MET A 142 3.80 -33.40 -43.83
C MET A 142 5.13 -33.02 -43.17
N ARG A 143 5.54 -33.69 -42.09
CA ARG A 143 6.78 -33.42 -41.34
C ARG A 143 6.91 -31.96 -40.89
N ILE A 144 5.84 -31.36 -40.36
CA ILE A 144 5.89 -29.97 -39.87
C ILE A 144 6.92 -29.80 -38.75
N ASN A 145 7.83 -28.83 -38.92
CA ASN A 145 8.91 -28.50 -37.99
C ASN A 145 9.70 -29.73 -37.50
N PRO A 146 10.43 -30.43 -38.39
CA PRO A 146 10.95 -31.77 -38.10
C PRO A 146 12.28 -31.80 -37.33
N VAL A 147 12.96 -30.66 -37.17
CA VAL A 147 14.26 -30.60 -36.47
C VAL A 147 14.07 -30.44 -34.96
N GLU A 148 13.39 -29.37 -34.53
CA GLU A 148 13.24 -29.04 -33.10
C GLU A 148 11.77 -28.97 -32.64
N GLY A 149 10.84 -28.94 -33.59
CA GLY A 149 9.44 -28.58 -33.33
C GLY A 149 8.49 -29.77 -33.15
N PHE A 150 7.38 -29.75 -33.89
CA PHE A 150 6.27 -30.67 -33.68
C PHE A 150 6.63 -32.10 -34.10
N SER A 151 7.05 -32.26 -35.37
CA SER A 151 7.34 -33.58 -35.93
C SER A 151 8.61 -34.21 -35.37
N SER A 152 9.55 -33.43 -34.81
CA SER A 152 10.75 -33.98 -34.17
C SER A 152 10.42 -34.82 -32.93
N LYS A 153 9.28 -34.57 -32.30
CA LYS A 153 8.78 -35.25 -31.09
C LYS A 153 7.96 -36.51 -31.39
N TRP A 154 7.77 -36.87 -32.65
CA TRP A 154 7.06 -38.09 -33.04
C TRP A 154 8.04 -39.18 -33.48
N ASP A 155 7.86 -40.39 -32.95
CA ASP A 155 8.60 -41.58 -33.37
C ASP A 155 7.86 -42.23 -34.54
N TYR A 156 8.41 -42.05 -35.74
CA TYR A 156 7.82 -42.57 -36.98
C TYR A 156 8.02 -44.07 -37.15
N GLU A 157 8.97 -44.68 -36.45
CA GLU A 157 9.19 -46.13 -36.51
C GLU A 157 8.17 -46.85 -35.62
N LYS A 158 7.90 -46.29 -34.45
CA LYS A 158 6.97 -46.89 -33.47
C LYS A 158 5.53 -46.37 -33.57
N GLY A 159 5.30 -45.29 -34.31
CA GLY A 159 3.97 -44.70 -34.46
C GLY A 159 3.42 -44.13 -33.14
N GLN A 160 4.29 -43.53 -32.31
CA GLN A 160 3.92 -42.93 -31.04
C GLN A 160 4.72 -41.64 -30.77
N TRP A 161 4.29 -40.83 -29.80
CA TRP A 161 5.09 -39.71 -29.32
C TRP A 161 6.37 -40.23 -28.65
N LYS A 162 7.50 -39.54 -28.92
CA LYS A 162 8.80 -39.85 -28.32
C LYS A 162 8.82 -39.58 -26.82
#